data_AF-A0A562N3G8-F1
#
_entry.id   AF-A0A562N3G8-F1
#
_cell.length_a   1.000
_cell.length_b   1.000
_cell.length_c   1.000
_cell.angle_alpha   90.00
_cell.angle_beta   90.00
_cell.angle_gamma   90.00
#
_symmetry.space_group_name_H-M   'P 1'
#
loop_
_entity.id
_entity.type
_entity.pdbx_description
1 polymer ?
#
loop_
_entity_poly.entity_id
_entity_poly.type
_entity_poly.pdbx_seq_one_letter_code
_entity_poly.pdbx_strand_id
1 'polypeptide(L)' 'MQRIRKSGPNHAIRPFVPSPDFTGEMETGEKIAEALEHIAVALSAIDHNLEVLTTKMEGLLQIQARQRK' A
#
# COMPACT_ATOMS: atom_id res chain seq x y z
N MET A 1 -21.30 -6.92 -1.54
CA MET A 1 -20.43 -7.38 -0.42
C MET A 1 -18.98 -7.15 -0.83
N GLN A 2 -18.32 -6.08 -0.37
CA GLN A 2 -16.90 -5.84 -0.70
C GLN A 2 -16.06 -6.91 0.00
N ARG A 3 -15.33 -7.71 -0.80
CA ARG A 3 -14.43 -8.75 -0.31
C ARG A 3 -13.20 -8.05 0.27
N ILE A 4 -13.24 -7.70 1.56
CA ILE A 4 -12.07 -7.25 2.31
C ILE A 4 -11.09 -8.41 2.30
N ARG A 5 -10.15 -8.43 1.34
CA ARG A 5 -9.10 -9.45 1.27
C ARG A 5 -8.38 -9.37 2.61
N LYS A 6 -8.42 -10.41 3.44
CA LYS A 6 -7.78 -10.41 4.79
C LYS A 6 -6.28 -10.67 4.75
N SER A 7 -5.74 -11.18 3.64
CA SER A 7 -4.30 -11.41 3.43
C SER A 7 -3.84 -10.89 2.07
N GLY A 8 -2.64 -10.30 2.06
CA GLY A 8 -1.94 -9.86 0.86
C GLY A 8 -0.77 -10.80 0.55
N PRO A 9 -0.10 -10.65 -0.61
CA PRO A 9 1.14 -11.37 -0.90
C PRO A 9 2.22 -11.11 0.16
N ASN A 10 3.15 -12.05 0.34
CA ASN A 10 4.28 -11.86 1.26
C ASN A 10 5.06 -10.58 0.91
N HIS A 11 5.36 -9.78 1.93
CA HIS A 11 6.02 -8.47 1.86
C HIS A 11 5.18 -7.32 1.29
N ALA A 12 3.87 -7.50 1.06
CA ALA A 12 3.00 -6.39 0.68
C ALA A 12 2.48 -5.63 1.92
N ILE A 13 2.73 -4.33 1.99
CA ILE A 13 2.13 -3.43 2.98
C ILE A 13 0.73 -3.05 2.52
N ARG A 14 -0.26 -3.12 3.41
CA ARG A 14 -1.62 -2.67 3.07
C ARG A 14 -1.72 -1.15 3.19
N PRO A 15 -2.29 -0.48 2.18
CA PRO A 15 -2.74 0.89 2.35
C PRO A 15 -3.72 0.98 3.53
N PHE A 16 -3.63 2.08 4.27
CA PHE A 16 -4.55 2.38 5.36
C PHE A 16 -6.01 2.36 4.87
N VAL A 17 -6.92 1.83 5.70
CA VAL A 17 -8.36 1.85 5.45
C VAL A 17 -9.02 2.61 6.62
N PRO A 18 -9.67 3.76 6.37
CA PRO A 18 -10.33 4.52 7.42
C PRO A 18 -11.41 3.68 8.11
N SER A 19 -11.47 3.73 9.44
CA SER A 19 -12.58 3.15 10.19
C SER A 19 -13.85 3.99 9.94
N PRO A 20 -15.04 3.37 9.81
CA PRO A 20 -16.31 4.09 9.69
C PRO A 20 -16.62 5.02 10.88
N ASP A 21 -15.92 4.88 12.01
CA ASP A 21 -16.03 5.78 13.18
C ASP A 21 -15.44 7.19 12.96
N PHE A 22 -14.95 7.49 11.74
CA PHE A 22 -14.50 8.82 11.31
C PHE A 22 -15.55 9.94 11.43
N THR A 23 -16.78 9.60 11.80
CA THR A 23 -17.92 10.51 11.90
C THR A 23 -18.04 11.23 13.25
N GLY A 24 -17.05 11.13 14.13
CA GLY A 24 -17.02 11.89 15.39
C GLY A 24 -17.12 13.41 15.16
N GLU A 25 -17.55 14.13 16.20
CA GLU A 25 -17.60 15.60 16.25
C GLU A 25 -16.19 16.21 16.34
N MET A 26 -15.33 15.94 15.37
CA MET A 26 -14.04 16.64 15.23
C MET A 26 -14.24 17.94 14.44
N GLU A 27 -13.47 18.97 14.79
CA GLU A 27 -13.44 20.22 14.03
C GLU A 27 -12.96 19.96 12.59
N THR A 28 -13.44 20.75 11.63
CA THR A 28 -13.15 20.54 10.19
C THR A 28 -11.66 20.49 9.88
N GLY A 29 -10.83 21.27 10.59
CA GLY A 29 -9.38 21.27 10.43
C GLY A 29 -8.72 19.95 10.84
N GLU A 30 -9.17 19.36 11.94
CA GLU A 30 -8.64 18.08 12.44
C GLU A 30 -9.01 16.94 11.49
N LYS A 31 -10.25 16.93 10.97
CA LYS A 31 -10.69 15.95 9.96
C LYS A 31 -9.85 15.99 8.68
N ILE A 32 -9.46 17.20 8.24
CA ILE A 32 -8.61 17.37 7.05
C ILE A 32 -7.19 16.87 7.34
N ALA A 33 -6.61 17.25 8.49
CA ALA A 33 -5.26 16.85 8.87
C ALA A 33 -5.15 15.32 8.97
N GLU A 34 -6.12 14.68 9.63
CA GLU A 34 -6.16 13.22 9.78
C GLU A 34 -6.38 12.50 8.44
N ALA A 35 -7.26 13.03 7.57
CA ALA A 35 -7.43 12.50 6.23
C ALA A 35 -6.13 12.58 5.40
N LEU A 36 -5.39 13.68 5.50
CA LEU A 36 -4.11 13.84 4.82
C LEU A 36 -3.05 12.87 5.36
N GLU A 37 -3.00 12.64 6.66
CA GLU A 37 -2.10 11.65 7.27
C GLU A 37 -2.40 10.24 6.75
N HIS A 38 -3.68 9.87 6.70
CA HIS A 38 -4.11 8.58 6.16
C HIS A 38 -3.78 8.41 4.67
N ILE A 39 -3.94 9.48 3.88
CA ILE A 39 -3.50 9.49 2.48
C ILE A 39 -1.99 9.28 2.38
N ALA A 40 -1.20 9.97 3.20
CA ALA A 40 0.26 9.83 3.19
C ALA A 40 0.68 8.39 3.52
N VAL A 41 0.12 7.78 4.56
CA VAL A 41 0.38 6.38 4.94
C VAL A 41 0.00 5.42 3.81
N ALA A 42 -1.15 5.63 3.17
CA ALA A 42 -1.59 4.81 2.05
C ALA A 42 -0.65 4.92 0.85
N LEU A 43 -0.18 6.13 0.53
CA LEU A 43 0.78 6.36 -0.55
C LEU A 43 2.14 5.72 -0.26
N SER A 44 2.67 5.83 0.96
CA SER A 44 3.92 5.17 1.35
C SER A 44 3.82 3.65 1.26
N ALA A 45 2.68 3.05 1.62
CA ALA A 45 2.46 1.63 1.44
C ALA A 45 2.46 1.21 -0.04
N ILE A 46 1.87 2.03 -0.92
CA ILE A 46 1.87 1.79 -2.37
C ILE A 46 3.30 1.86 -2.92
N ASP A 47 4.05 2.89 -2.55
CA ASP A 47 5.42 3.11 -3.02
C ASP A 47 6.34 1.94 -2.67
N HIS A 48 6.32 1.51 -1.40
CA HIS A 48 7.06 0.34 -0.95
C HIS A 48 6.71 -0.93 -1.76
N ASN A 49 5.43 -1.16 -2.01
CA ASN A 49 5.00 -2.35 -2.76
C ASN A 49 5.49 -2.33 -4.21
N LEU A 50 5.53 -1.15 -4.83
CA LEU A 50 6.06 -0.97 -6.19
C LEU A 50 7.57 -1.23 -6.23
N GLU A 51 8.33 -0.72 -5.25
CA GLU A 51 9.77 -0.96 -5.12
C GLU A 51 10.11 -2.45 -4.95
N VAL A 52 9.33 -3.16 -4.13
CA VAL A 52 9.48 -4.62 -3.96
C VAL A 52 9.17 -5.35 -5.27
N LEU A 53 8.16 -4.90 -6.02
CA LEU A 53 7.78 -5.52 -7.28
C LEU A 53 8.86 -5.32 -8.36
N THR A 54 9.36 -4.10 -8.53
CA THR A 54 10.40 -3.78 -9.51
C THR A 54 11.67 -4.58 -9.22
N THR A 55 12.13 -4.59 -7.97
CA THR A 55 13.30 -5.37 -7.54
C THR A 55 13.15 -6.87 -7.86
N LYS A 56 11.97 -7.45 -7.59
CA LYS A 56 11.69 -8.86 -7.92
C LYS A 56 11.70 -9.10 -9.43
N MET A 57 11.15 -8.19 -10.22
CA MET A 57 11.12 -8.31 -11.68
C MET A 57 12.53 -8.24 -12.28
N GLU A 58 13.38 -7.35 -11.80
CA GLU A 58 14.78 -7.26 -12.23
C GLU A 58 15.55 -8.56 -11.95
N GLY A 59 15.38 -9.13 -10.76
CA GLY A 59 15.97 -10.43 -10.41
C GLY A 59 15.51 -11.55 -11.34
N LEU A 60 14.22 -11.62 -11.66
CA LEU A 60 13.68 -12.62 -12.58
C LEU A 60 14.22 -12.45 -14.01
N LEU A 61 14.33 -11.22 -14.50
CA LEU A 61 14.89 -10.92 -15.81
C LEU A 61 16.38 -11.32 -15.90
N GLN A 62 17.16 -11.07 -14.85
CA GLN A 62 18.57 -11.50 -14.79
C GLN A 62 18.71 -13.04 -14.81
N ILE A 63 17.85 -13.76 -14.08
CA ILE A 63 17.84 -15.23 -14.10
C ILE A 63 17.53 -15.75 -15.50
N GLN A 64 16.50 -15.21 -16.16
CA GLN A 64 16.15 -15.58 -17.53
C GLN A 64 17.28 -15.31 -18.53
N ALA A 65 17.98 -14.17 -18.39
CA ALA A 65 19.11 -13.84 -19.25
C ALA A 65 20.29 -14.81 -19.07
N ARG A 66 20.52 -15.33 -17.87
CA ARG A 66 21.56 -16.34 -17.58
C ARG A 66 21.21 -17.72 -18.14
N GLN A 67 19.93 -18.11 -18.15
CA GLN A 67 19.48 -19.40 -18.68
C GLN A 67 19.52 -19.49 -20.21
N ARG A 68 19.67 -18.36 -20.92
CA ARG A 68 19.76 -18.29 -22.38
C ARG A 68 21.20 -18.28 -22.92
N LYS A 69 22.20 -18.29 -22.04
CA LYS A 69 23.62 -18.40 -22.39
C LYS A 69 24.10 -19.82 -22.10
#